data_AF-A0A7C2UUY8-F1
#
_entry.id   AF-A0A7C2UUY8-F1
#
_cell.length_a   1.000
_cell.length_b   1.000
_cell.length_c   1.000
_cell.angle_alpha   90.00
_cell.angle_beta   90.00
_cell.angle_gamma   90.00
#
_symmetry.space_group_name_H-M   'P 1'
#
loop_
_entity.id
_entity.type
_entity.pdbx_description
1 polymer ?
#
loop_
_entity_poly.entity_id
_entity_poly.type
_entity_poly.pdbx_seq_one_letter_code
_entity_poly.pdbx_strand_id
1 'polypeptide(L)'
;MFAAHAAVTIENARVVWELRESEARFRRLAENAPDIIYRYRTKPTLGFEYVSPAATHIVGYTPEEHYADPELGVRIVHPEDRPMVEALRHGEGFFHRPLQLRWIRKDGQVIWTEQVNIPVDDERGELVAIEGIARDITDRVRGRCVASLRHDVGKALFVPTEILSKPGKLTELEMALIREHPQAGYDLLKGVDFPWPVAETVYQHHERLDGSGYPRGLHVEEILLEARILAVADVVEAMGSHRPYRPAHPLKRALEEVLAQRGSLYDPAAVDACLALFDRGFAFPGNGGHSR
;
A
#
# COMPACT_ATOMS: atom_id res chain seq x y z
N MET A 1 0.73 53.53 35.86
CA MET A 1 0.88 52.10 36.26
C MET A 1 -0.35 51.27 35.90
N PHE A 2 -1.58 51.72 36.22
CA PHE A 2 -2.83 51.01 35.87
C PHE A 2 -3.09 50.82 34.35
N ALA A 3 -2.79 51.82 33.52
CA ALA A 3 -3.02 51.74 32.07
C ALA A 3 -2.13 50.69 31.37
N ALA A 4 -0.89 50.51 31.84
CA ALA A 4 0.03 49.51 31.29
C ALA A 4 -0.37 48.07 31.68
N HIS A 5 -0.88 47.89 32.91
CA HIS A 5 -1.39 46.59 33.36
C HIS A 5 -2.65 46.20 32.58
N ALA A 6 -3.59 47.13 32.38
CA ALA A 6 -4.80 46.89 31.59
C ALA A 6 -4.51 46.53 30.13
N ALA A 7 -3.52 47.18 29.50
CA ALA A 7 -3.09 46.88 28.14
C ALA A 7 -2.51 45.45 28.02
N VAL A 8 -1.65 45.04 28.97
CA VAL A 8 -1.09 43.68 29.01
C VAL A 8 -2.17 42.63 29.26
N THR A 9 -3.16 42.90 30.12
CA THR A 9 -4.28 41.98 30.35
C THR A 9 -5.16 41.81 29.11
N ILE A 10 -5.42 42.88 28.36
CA ILE A 10 -6.20 42.83 27.11
C ILE A 10 -5.43 42.05 26.04
N GLU A 11 -4.12 42.30 25.90
CA GLU A 11 -3.27 41.59 24.94
C GLU A 11 -3.17 40.09 25.28
N ASN A 12 -2.95 39.73 26.56
CA ASN A 12 -2.95 38.34 26.99
C ASN A 12 -4.31 37.65 26.77
N ALA A 13 -5.42 38.35 27.03
CA ALA A 13 -6.76 37.83 26.78
C ALA A 13 -7.00 37.59 25.28
N ARG A 14 -6.49 38.48 24.43
CA ARG A 14 -6.54 38.35 22.97
C ARG A 14 -5.71 37.15 22.49
N VAL A 15 -4.47 37.00 22.94
CA VAL A 15 -3.61 35.86 22.59
C VAL A 15 -4.22 34.54 23.05
N VAL A 16 -4.77 34.49 24.26
CA VAL A 16 -5.47 33.29 24.78
C VAL A 16 -6.72 32.99 23.96
N TRP A 17 -7.47 34.02 23.53
CA TRP A 17 -8.65 33.84 22.70
C TRP A 17 -8.29 33.36 21.30
N GLU A 18 -7.31 33.96 20.64
CA GLU A 18 -6.81 33.55 19.32
C GLU A 18 -6.24 32.12 19.38
N LEU A 19 -5.51 31.78 20.44
CA LEU A 19 -5.01 30.42 20.69
C LEU A 19 -6.17 29.43 20.82
N ARG A 20 -7.19 29.74 21.62
CA ARG A 20 -8.38 28.88 21.81
C ARG A 20 -9.19 28.73 20.52
N GLU A 21 -9.37 29.80 19.75
CA GLU A 21 -10.11 29.75 18.50
C GLU A 21 -9.36 28.91 17.45
N SER A 22 -8.04 29.09 17.39
CA SER A 22 -7.15 28.30 16.54
C SER A 22 -7.15 26.83 16.95
N GLU A 23 -7.00 26.53 18.24
CA GLU A 23 -7.06 25.18 18.79
C GLU A 23 -8.41 24.50 18.50
N ALA A 24 -9.52 25.21 18.70
CA ALA A 24 -10.86 24.70 18.39
C ALA A 24 -11.07 24.46 16.88
N ARG A 25 -10.43 25.27 16.02
CA ARG A 25 -10.44 25.07 14.57
C ARG A 25 -9.65 23.82 14.18
N PHE A 26 -8.43 23.65 14.70
CA PHE A 26 -7.61 22.47 14.45
C PHE A 26 -8.26 21.19 14.98
N ARG A 27 -8.86 21.27 16.17
CA ARG A 27 -9.60 20.15 16.76
C ARG A 27 -10.75 19.69 15.87
N ARG A 28 -11.57 20.61 15.35
CA ARG A 28 -12.66 20.26 14.42
C ARG A 28 -12.17 19.60 13.13
N LEU A 29 -11.03 20.05 12.59
CA LEU A 29 -10.44 19.43 11.41
C LEU A 29 -9.98 18.00 11.72
N ALA A 30 -9.35 17.79 12.87
CA ALA A 30 -8.88 16.48 13.29
C ALA A 30 -10.01 15.52 13.68
N GLU A 31 -11.10 16.02 14.27
CA GLU A 31 -12.27 15.23 14.68
C GLU A 31 -13.10 14.73 13.49
N ASN A 32 -13.14 15.49 12.39
CA ASN A 32 -13.86 15.11 11.17
C ASN A 32 -12.96 14.46 10.10
N ALA A 33 -11.68 14.23 10.42
CA ALA A 33 -10.78 13.57 9.50
C ALA A 33 -11.20 12.10 9.31
N PRO A 34 -11.27 11.59 8.07
CA PRO A 34 -11.58 10.18 7.83
C PRO A 34 -10.43 9.25 8.29
N ASP A 35 -9.21 9.80 8.32
CA ASP A 35 -7.98 9.13 8.72
C ASP A 35 -7.73 9.28 10.23
N ILE A 36 -7.02 8.33 10.84
CA ILE A 36 -6.58 8.42 12.23
C ILE A 36 -5.43 9.42 12.30
N ILE A 37 -5.56 10.43 13.15
CA ILE A 37 -4.49 11.37 13.48
C ILE A 37 -4.06 11.05 14.89
N TYR A 38 -2.77 10.88 15.12
CA TYR A 38 -2.27 10.57 16.45
C TYR A 38 -0.97 11.30 16.77
N ARG A 39 -0.76 11.48 18.07
CA ARG A 39 0.49 11.94 18.66
C ARG A 39 0.86 10.99 19.79
N TYR A 40 2.00 10.33 19.65
CA TYR A 40 2.50 9.32 20.56
C TYR A 40 3.78 9.82 21.23
N ARG A 41 3.75 9.98 22.55
CA ARG A 41 4.90 10.38 23.37
C ARG A 41 5.84 9.20 23.54
N THR A 42 7.12 9.40 23.29
CA THR A 42 8.18 8.40 23.48
C THR A 42 8.94 8.58 24.80
N LYS A 43 9.03 9.81 25.32
CA LYS A 43 9.74 10.16 26.57
C LYS A 43 8.95 11.16 27.42
N PRO A 44 9.05 11.13 28.77
CA PRO A 44 9.80 10.16 29.60
C PRO A 44 9.05 8.83 29.77
N THR A 45 7.74 8.83 29.58
CA THR A 45 6.88 7.65 29.61
C THR A 45 6.12 7.54 28.30
N LEU A 46 6.04 6.32 27.80
CA LEU A 46 5.30 5.99 26.59
C LEU A 46 3.81 6.27 26.79
N GLY A 47 3.14 6.79 25.77
CA GLY A 47 1.69 6.98 25.81
C GLY A 47 1.15 7.83 24.67
N PHE A 48 -0.13 7.64 24.37
CA PHE A 48 -0.83 8.49 23.42
C PHE A 48 -1.19 9.83 24.08
N GLU A 49 -0.80 10.94 23.46
CA GLU A 49 -1.22 12.29 23.87
C GLU A 49 -2.50 12.72 23.15
N TYR A 50 -2.66 12.25 21.92
CA TYR A 50 -3.83 12.49 21.11
C TYR A 50 -4.05 11.34 20.14
N VAL A 51 -5.32 10.94 19.97
CA VAL A 51 -5.81 10.04 18.93
C VAL A 51 -7.15 10.59 18.47
N SER A 52 -7.33 10.78 17.16
CA SER A 52 -8.59 11.28 16.63
C SER A 52 -9.72 10.25 16.85
N PRO A 53 -10.99 10.69 16.96
CA PRO A 53 -12.15 9.80 17.09
C PRO A 53 -12.24 8.74 15.99
N ALA A 54 -11.57 9.00 14.86
CA ALA A 54 -11.53 8.10 13.72
C ALA A 54 -11.00 6.69 14.03
N ALA A 55 -10.19 6.55 15.09
CA ALA A 55 -9.73 5.26 15.56
C ALA A 55 -10.89 4.31 15.89
N THR A 56 -12.01 4.83 16.39
CA THR A 56 -13.16 4.01 16.75
C THR A 56 -13.75 3.28 15.54
N HIS A 57 -13.88 3.96 14.39
CA HIS A 57 -14.46 3.32 13.20
C HIS A 57 -13.45 2.54 12.38
N ILE A 58 -12.15 2.86 12.44
CA ILE A 58 -11.11 2.13 11.71
C ILE A 58 -10.64 0.90 12.49
N VAL A 59 -10.21 1.05 13.75
CA VAL A 59 -9.65 -0.05 14.55
C VAL A 59 -10.63 -0.66 15.57
N GLY A 60 -11.74 0.03 15.87
CA GLY A 60 -12.72 -0.43 16.85
C GLY A 60 -12.39 -0.08 18.30
N TYR A 61 -11.25 0.56 18.56
CA TYR A 61 -10.84 1.05 19.88
C TYR A 61 -11.10 2.54 19.99
N THR A 62 -11.65 2.99 21.11
CA THR A 62 -11.88 4.42 21.33
C THR A 62 -10.57 5.16 21.65
N PRO A 63 -10.50 6.48 21.49
CA PRO A 63 -9.34 7.26 21.93
C PRO A 63 -9.00 7.02 23.42
N GLU A 64 -9.99 6.87 24.29
CA GLU A 64 -9.80 6.62 25.71
C GLU A 64 -9.10 5.27 25.96
N GLU A 65 -9.40 4.24 25.17
CA GLU A 65 -8.71 2.95 25.26
C GLU A 65 -7.25 3.06 24.82
N HIS A 66 -6.93 3.94 23.85
CA HIS A 66 -5.54 4.24 23.48
C HIS A 66 -4.82 5.01 24.60
N TYR A 67 -5.49 5.98 25.24
CA TYR A 67 -4.89 6.74 26.34
C TYR A 67 -4.68 5.88 27.59
N ALA A 68 -5.53 4.88 27.83
CA ALA A 68 -5.41 3.96 28.95
C ALA A 68 -4.28 2.94 28.78
N ASP A 69 -3.88 2.63 27.55
CA ASP A 69 -2.88 1.61 27.24
C ASP A 69 -1.83 2.09 26.22
N PRO A 70 -0.64 2.51 26.71
CA PRO A 70 0.48 2.95 25.87
C PRO A 70 0.99 1.92 24.86
N GLU A 71 0.74 0.63 25.07
CA GLU A 71 1.21 -0.45 24.20
C GLU A 71 0.15 -0.86 23.16
N LEU A 72 -1.06 -0.29 23.22
CA LEU A 72 -2.14 -0.63 22.28
C LEU A 72 -1.70 -0.43 20.82
N GLY A 73 -0.95 0.64 20.53
CA GLY A 73 -0.43 0.92 19.19
C GLY A 73 0.45 -0.17 18.60
N VAL A 74 1.22 -0.90 19.43
CA VAL A 74 2.02 -2.04 18.97
C VAL A 74 1.21 -3.33 19.00
N ARG A 75 0.32 -3.49 19.97
CA ARG A 75 -0.51 -4.71 20.11
C ARG A 75 -1.44 -4.91 18.93
N ILE A 76 -2.05 -3.84 18.42
CA ILE A 76 -2.93 -3.90 17.25
C ILE A 76 -2.16 -4.22 15.96
N VAL A 77 -0.84 -4.02 15.92
CA VAL A 77 -0.04 -4.34 14.73
C VAL A 77 0.13 -5.85 14.62
N HIS A 78 -0.05 -6.36 13.40
CA HIS A 78 0.13 -7.76 13.08
C HIS A 78 1.53 -8.23 13.51
N PRO A 79 1.70 -9.43 14.09
CA PRO A 79 2.98 -9.88 14.67
C PRO A 79 4.20 -9.74 13.75
N GLU A 80 4.03 -10.01 12.46
CA GLU A 80 5.10 -9.89 11.45
C GLU A 80 5.54 -8.44 11.18
N ASP A 81 4.66 -7.47 11.45
CA ASP A 81 4.89 -6.05 11.12
C ASP A 81 5.35 -5.24 12.37
N ARG A 82 5.28 -5.84 13.57
CA ARG A 82 5.67 -5.19 14.85
C ARG A 82 7.11 -4.67 14.87
N PRO A 83 8.13 -5.37 14.33
CA PRO A 83 9.50 -4.86 14.34
C PRO A 83 9.65 -3.49 13.65
N MET A 84 8.80 -3.20 12.65
CA MET A 84 8.83 -1.91 11.94
C MET A 84 8.33 -0.76 12.82
N VAL A 85 7.35 -1.04 13.70
CA VAL A 85 6.80 -0.05 14.64
C VAL A 85 7.72 0.14 15.84
N GLU A 86 8.37 -0.93 16.29
CA GLU A 86 9.40 -0.84 17.32
C GLU A 86 10.60 0.00 16.85
N ALA A 87 11.07 -0.18 15.61
CA ALA A 87 12.11 0.66 15.02
C ALA A 87 11.72 2.15 15.04
N LEU A 88 10.49 2.48 14.66
CA LEU A 88 9.97 3.85 14.73
C LEU A 88 10.02 4.44 16.14
N ARG A 89 9.67 3.66 17.18
CA ARG A 89 9.73 4.10 18.59
C ARG A 89 11.16 4.42 19.04
N HIS A 90 12.16 3.82 18.41
CA HIS A 90 13.57 4.07 18.67
C HIS A 90 14.17 5.20 17.82
N GLY A 91 13.36 5.88 17.00
CA GLY A 91 13.85 6.90 16.08
C GLY A 91 14.54 6.30 14.85
N GLU A 92 14.31 5.01 14.56
CA GLU A 92 14.92 4.32 13.44
C GLU A 92 13.92 4.11 12.30
N GLY A 93 14.26 4.65 11.13
CA GLY A 93 13.60 4.32 9.86
C GLY A 93 12.18 4.87 9.70
N PHE A 94 11.67 4.74 8.47
CA PHE A 94 10.27 5.00 8.05
C PHE A 94 9.64 6.37 8.37
N PHE A 95 10.41 7.36 8.82
CA PHE A 95 9.94 8.75 8.89
C PHE A 95 9.80 9.38 7.49
N HIS A 96 8.86 10.31 7.38
CA HIS A 96 8.57 11.10 6.17
C HIS A 96 8.22 10.27 4.91
N ARG A 97 7.95 8.98 5.05
CA ARG A 97 7.56 8.10 3.94
C ARG A 97 6.38 7.21 4.32
N PRO A 98 5.53 6.84 3.34
CA PRO A 98 4.42 5.94 3.60
C PRO A 98 4.92 4.57 4.08
N LEU A 99 4.34 4.10 5.17
CA LEU A 99 4.56 2.79 5.74
C LEU A 99 3.23 2.04 5.74
N GLN A 100 3.19 0.91 5.04
CA GLN A 100 2.01 0.04 5.02
C GLN A 100 2.18 -1.08 6.03
N LEU A 101 1.19 -1.25 6.91
CA LEU A 101 1.16 -2.26 7.98
C LEU A 101 -0.20 -2.95 8.02
N ARG A 102 -0.22 -4.18 8.50
CA ARG A 102 -1.45 -4.86 8.87
C ARG A 102 -1.77 -4.56 10.33
N TRP A 103 -2.98 -4.06 10.57
CA TRP A 103 -3.52 -3.90 11.92
C TRP A 103 -4.65 -4.89 12.16
N ILE A 104 -4.81 -5.31 13.41
CA ILE A 104 -5.83 -6.22 13.90
C ILE A 104 -6.84 -5.37 14.68
N ARG A 105 -8.04 -5.26 14.14
CA ARG A 105 -9.17 -4.56 14.77
C ARG A 105 -9.57 -5.25 16.07
N LYS A 106 -10.35 -4.55 16.89
CA LYS A 106 -10.90 -5.08 18.15
C LYS A 106 -11.74 -6.35 17.97
N ASP A 107 -12.39 -6.51 16.81
CA ASP A 107 -13.15 -7.70 16.43
C ASP A 107 -12.29 -8.86 15.88
N GLY A 108 -10.98 -8.66 15.76
CA GLY A 108 -10.02 -9.62 15.22
C GLY A 108 -9.81 -9.55 13.71
N GLN A 109 -10.55 -8.70 12.97
CA GLN A 109 -10.35 -8.53 11.53
C GLN A 109 -9.01 -7.86 11.24
N VAL A 110 -8.28 -8.38 10.24
CA VAL A 110 -7.06 -7.75 9.73
C VAL A 110 -7.43 -6.67 8.70
N ILE A 111 -6.93 -5.47 8.90
CA ILE A 111 -7.01 -4.34 7.97
C ILE A 111 -5.62 -3.92 7.52
N TRP A 112 -5.53 -3.34 6.33
CA TRP A 112 -4.30 -2.72 5.84
C TRP A 112 -4.34 -1.23 6.09
N THR A 113 -3.30 -0.69 6.69
CA THR A 113 -3.18 0.74 6.96
C THR A 113 -1.94 1.32 6.32
N GLU A 114 -2.05 2.52 5.76
CA GLU A 114 -0.93 3.33 5.29
C GLU A 114 -0.73 4.50 6.25
N GLN A 115 0.46 4.63 6.83
CA GLN A 115 0.78 5.70 7.74
C GLN A 115 2.02 6.48 7.33
N VAL A 116 1.99 7.79 7.59
CA VAL A 116 3.16 8.66 7.46
C VAL A 116 3.47 9.19 8.85
N ASN A 117 4.72 8.97 9.29
CA ASN A 117 5.18 9.33 10.62
C ASN A 117 6.20 10.46 10.55
N ILE A 118 6.08 11.41 11.47
CA ILE A 118 6.95 12.57 11.62
C ILE A 118 7.54 12.52 13.04
N PRO A 119 8.87 12.54 13.17
CA PRO A 119 9.50 12.60 14.47
C PRO A 119 9.37 14.02 15.04
N VAL A 120 9.17 14.10 16.35
CA VAL A 120 9.19 15.35 17.10
C VAL A 120 10.32 15.25 18.11
N ASP A 121 11.37 16.01 17.86
CA ASP A 121 12.57 16.05 18.68
C ASP A 121 12.55 17.25 19.63
N ASP A 122 13.23 17.13 20.77
CA ASP A 122 13.46 18.25 21.69
C ASP A 122 14.64 19.14 21.25
N GLU A 123 14.93 20.20 22.03
CA GLU A 123 16.06 21.11 21.76
C GLU A 123 17.44 20.43 21.76
N ARG A 124 17.53 19.19 22.28
CA ARG A 124 18.76 18.39 22.33
C ARG A 124 18.84 17.39 21.18
N GLY A 125 17.84 17.34 20.31
CA GLY A 125 17.74 16.39 19.19
C GLY A 125 17.28 14.99 19.61
N GLU A 126 16.68 14.85 20.79
CA GLU A 126 16.16 13.57 21.27
C GLU A 126 14.69 13.42 20.88
N LEU A 127 14.31 12.26 20.33
CA LEU A 127 12.92 11.95 19.98
C LEU A 127 12.03 11.95 21.23
N VAL A 128 11.08 12.88 21.30
CA VAL A 128 10.12 13.01 22.41
C VAL A 128 8.69 12.62 22.04
N ALA A 129 8.32 12.72 20.77
CA ALA A 129 7.04 12.24 20.28
C ALA A 129 7.11 11.84 18.79
N ILE A 130 6.10 11.10 18.35
CA ILE A 130 5.85 10.75 16.96
C ILE A 130 4.44 11.23 16.63
N GLU A 131 4.34 12.03 15.58
CA GLU A 131 3.06 12.44 15.02
C GLU A 131 2.81 11.68 13.73
N GLY A 132 1.57 11.22 13.54
CA GLY A 132 1.25 10.40 12.38
C GLY A 132 -0.19 10.53 11.94
N ILE A 133 -0.39 10.27 10.65
CA ILE A 133 -1.70 10.05 10.05
C ILE A 133 -1.71 8.62 9.52
N ALA A 134 -2.72 7.84 9.89
CA ALA A 134 -2.94 6.48 9.41
C ALA A 134 -4.28 6.38 8.68
N ARG A 135 -4.24 5.87 7.45
CA ARG A 135 -5.39 5.65 6.58
C ARG A 135 -5.68 4.17 6.43
N ASP A 136 -6.95 3.78 6.50
CA ASP A 136 -7.38 2.45 6.09
C ASP A 136 -7.29 2.33 4.55
N ILE A 137 -6.45 1.42 4.08
CA ILE A 137 -6.25 1.09 2.67
C ILE A 137 -6.70 -0.34 2.35
N THR A 138 -7.45 -1.00 3.25
CA THR A 138 -7.92 -2.38 3.10
C THR A 138 -8.62 -2.58 1.77
N ASP A 139 -9.51 -1.66 1.43
CA ASP A 139 -10.25 -1.73 0.17
C ASP A 139 -9.33 -1.53 -1.05
N ARG A 140 -8.34 -0.63 -0.97
CA ARG A 140 -7.32 -0.47 -2.03
C ARG A 140 -6.52 -1.77 -2.25
N VAL A 141 -6.14 -2.46 -1.17
CA VAL A 141 -5.44 -3.75 -1.26
C VAL A 141 -6.36 -4.84 -1.80
N ARG A 142 -7.62 -4.89 -1.37
CA ARG A 142 -8.62 -5.82 -1.91
C ARG A 142 -8.82 -5.65 -3.42
N GLY A 143 -8.93 -4.41 -3.90
CA GLY A 143 -9.05 -4.11 -5.33
C GLY A 143 -7.88 -4.66 -6.14
N ARG A 144 -6.65 -4.48 -5.64
CA ARG A 144 -5.43 -5.06 -6.24
C ARG A 144 -5.47 -6.59 -6.27
N CYS A 145 -5.90 -7.23 -5.18
CA CYS A 145 -6.04 -8.69 -5.13
C CYS A 145 -7.11 -9.20 -6.10
N VAL A 146 -8.27 -8.53 -6.19
CA VAL A 146 -9.33 -8.90 -7.13
C VAL A 146 -8.86 -8.77 -8.56
N ALA A 147 -8.19 -7.65 -8.91
CA ALA A 147 -7.62 -7.47 -10.25
C ALA A 147 -6.58 -8.55 -10.56
N SER A 148 -5.68 -8.86 -9.63
CA SER A 148 -4.70 -9.93 -9.79
C SER A 148 -5.35 -11.31 -9.98
N LEU A 149 -6.43 -11.64 -9.28
CA LEU A 149 -7.12 -12.93 -9.47
C LEU A 149 -7.90 -13.01 -10.80
N ARG A 150 -8.25 -11.87 -11.39
CA ARG A 150 -9.11 -11.79 -12.58
C ARG A 150 -8.36 -11.40 -13.86
N HIS A 151 -7.08 -11.03 -13.78
CA HIS A 151 -6.33 -10.49 -14.92
C HIS A 151 -6.37 -11.38 -16.17
N ASP A 152 -6.35 -12.69 -15.96
CA ASP A 152 -6.35 -13.70 -17.04
C ASP A 152 -7.74 -14.27 -17.38
N VAL A 153 -8.83 -13.71 -16.82
CA VAL A 153 -10.19 -14.23 -17.07
C VAL A 153 -10.56 -14.22 -18.56
N GLY A 154 -10.03 -13.27 -19.32
CA GLY A 154 -10.23 -13.20 -20.76
C GLY A 154 -9.65 -14.40 -21.52
N LYS A 155 -8.57 -15.02 -21.02
CA LYS A 155 -7.95 -16.20 -21.67
C LYS A 155 -8.93 -17.36 -21.70
N ALA A 156 -9.60 -17.62 -20.59
CA ALA A 156 -10.53 -18.74 -20.44
C ALA A 156 -11.79 -18.61 -21.30
N LEU A 157 -12.19 -17.39 -21.65
CA LEU A 157 -13.42 -17.13 -22.43
C LEU A 157 -13.17 -16.94 -23.92
N PHE A 158 -12.04 -16.33 -24.28
CA PHE A 158 -11.81 -15.86 -25.64
C PHE A 158 -10.78 -16.70 -26.40
N VAL A 159 -9.83 -17.34 -25.71
CA VAL A 159 -8.76 -18.11 -26.36
C VAL A 159 -9.12 -19.59 -26.37
N PRO A 160 -9.20 -20.24 -27.55
CA PRO A 160 -9.42 -21.67 -27.67
C PRO A 160 -8.42 -22.50 -26.83
N THR A 161 -8.92 -23.56 -26.19
CA THR A 161 -8.11 -24.40 -25.29
C THR A 161 -6.95 -25.07 -26.04
N GLU A 162 -7.14 -25.36 -27.33
CA GLU A 162 -6.13 -25.91 -28.24
C GLU A 162 -4.92 -24.98 -28.37
N ILE A 163 -5.14 -23.66 -28.35
CA ILE A 163 -4.06 -22.66 -28.39
C ILE A 163 -3.39 -22.56 -27.01
N LEU A 164 -4.18 -22.50 -25.93
CA LEU A 164 -3.66 -22.38 -24.56
C LEU A 164 -2.83 -23.59 -24.12
N SER A 165 -3.20 -24.78 -24.60
CA SER A 165 -2.57 -26.05 -24.23
C SER A 165 -1.57 -26.55 -25.27
N LYS A 166 -1.30 -25.77 -26.34
CA LYS A 166 -0.43 -26.18 -27.44
C LYS A 166 1.00 -26.41 -26.94
N PRO A 167 1.58 -27.61 -27.14
CA PRO A 167 2.99 -27.82 -26.86
C PRO A 167 3.84 -27.14 -27.95
N GLY A 168 4.75 -26.25 -27.53
CA GLY A 168 5.68 -25.57 -28.44
C GLY A 168 5.30 -24.13 -28.80
N LYS A 169 6.00 -23.55 -29.78
CA LYS A 169 5.83 -22.12 -30.11
C LYS A 169 4.48 -21.86 -30.78
N LEU A 170 3.85 -20.77 -30.36
CA LEU A 170 2.65 -20.24 -30.98
C LEU A 170 3.00 -19.51 -32.29
N THR A 171 2.09 -19.56 -33.26
CA THR A 171 2.18 -18.75 -34.47
C THR A 171 1.88 -17.28 -34.15
N GLU A 172 2.22 -16.37 -35.06
CA GLU A 172 1.92 -14.94 -34.89
C GLU A 172 0.41 -14.69 -34.73
N LEU A 173 -0.42 -15.42 -35.48
CA LEU A 173 -1.88 -15.33 -35.38
C LEU A 173 -2.41 -15.87 -34.05
N GLU A 174 -1.89 -17.00 -33.59
CA GLU A 174 -2.24 -17.58 -32.27
C GLU A 174 -1.84 -16.63 -31.14
N MET A 175 -0.67 -16.00 -31.25
CA MET A 175 -0.22 -15.00 -30.28
C MET A 175 -1.08 -13.74 -30.32
N ALA A 176 -1.48 -13.28 -31.51
CA ALA A 176 -2.41 -12.14 -31.64
C ALA A 176 -3.74 -12.42 -30.92
N LEU A 177 -4.29 -13.63 -31.06
CA LEU A 177 -5.50 -14.05 -30.32
C LEU A 177 -5.28 -14.05 -28.80
N ILE A 178 -4.12 -14.49 -28.32
CA ILE A 178 -3.80 -14.41 -26.89
C ILE A 178 -3.74 -12.94 -26.45
N ARG A 179 -3.16 -12.03 -27.23
CA ARG A 179 -3.04 -10.61 -26.86
C ARG A 179 -4.37 -9.88 -26.72
N GLU A 180 -5.46 -10.44 -27.20
CA GLU A 180 -6.82 -9.90 -27.01
C GLU A 180 -7.41 -10.20 -25.62
N HIS A 181 -6.80 -11.07 -24.81
CA HIS A 181 -7.37 -11.44 -23.52
C HIS A 181 -7.52 -10.27 -22.52
N PRO A 182 -6.67 -9.23 -22.47
CA PRO A 182 -6.89 -8.10 -21.57
C PRO A 182 -8.15 -7.32 -21.96
N GLN A 183 -8.40 -7.15 -23.27
CA GLN A 183 -9.61 -6.54 -23.80
C GLN A 183 -10.84 -7.37 -23.45
N ALA A 184 -10.80 -8.68 -23.72
CA ALA A 184 -11.90 -9.58 -23.37
C ALA A 184 -12.19 -9.58 -21.85
N GLY A 185 -11.15 -9.54 -21.02
CA GLY A 185 -11.27 -9.40 -19.57
C GLY A 185 -11.90 -8.08 -19.14
N TYR A 186 -11.49 -6.96 -19.75
CA TYR A 186 -12.09 -5.65 -19.54
C TYR A 186 -13.57 -5.63 -19.90
N ASP A 187 -13.93 -6.14 -21.07
CA ASP A 187 -15.32 -6.14 -21.56
C ASP A 187 -16.27 -6.94 -20.67
N LEU A 188 -15.76 -7.97 -20.01
CA LEU A 188 -16.48 -8.74 -19.00
C LEU A 188 -16.66 -7.97 -17.69
N LEU A 189 -15.60 -7.31 -17.22
CA LEU A 189 -15.55 -6.72 -15.88
C LEU A 189 -16.11 -5.30 -15.83
N LYS A 190 -16.14 -4.55 -16.95
CA LYS A 190 -16.56 -3.15 -16.99
C LYS A 190 -18.01 -2.90 -16.56
N GLY A 191 -18.87 -3.92 -16.63
CA GLY A 191 -20.27 -3.86 -16.19
C GLY A 191 -20.48 -4.20 -14.71
N VAL A 192 -19.44 -4.63 -14.00
CA VAL A 192 -19.51 -4.95 -12.57
C VAL A 192 -19.15 -3.69 -11.78
N ASP A 193 -20.02 -3.32 -10.84
CA ASP A 193 -19.80 -2.18 -9.95
C ASP A 193 -18.75 -2.54 -8.89
N PHE A 194 -17.48 -2.38 -9.25
CA PHE A 194 -16.38 -2.46 -8.31
C PHE A 194 -16.10 -1.06 -7.75
N PRO A 195 -15.88 -0.91 -6.44
CA PRO A 195 -15.44 0.35 -5.85
C PRO A 195 -14.01 0.75 -6.27
N TRP A 196 -13.33 -0.07 -7.07
CA TRP A 196 -11.94 0.09 -7.53
C TRP A 196 -11.86 -0.12 -9.05
N PRO A 197 -10.82 0.41 -9.72
CA PRO A 197 -10.66 0.29 -11.18
C PRO A 197 -10.15 -1.11 -11.59
N VAL A 198 -10.84 -2.17 -11.17
CA VAL A 198 -10.49 -3.56 -11.44
C VAL A 198 -10.46 -3.84 -12.93
N ALA A 199 -11.53 -3.47 -13.66
CA ALA A 199 -11.62 -3.70 -15.09
C ALA A 199 -10.46 -3.01 -15.83
N GLU A 200 -10.20 -1.75 -15.51
CA GLU A 200 -9.12 -0.97 -16.11
C GLU A 200 -7.73 -1.56 -15.78
N THR A 201 -7.53 -2.03 -14.55
CA THR A 201 -6.29 -2.71 -14.15
C THR A 201 -6.06 -3.98 -14.98
N VAL A 202 -7.12 -4.78 -15.17
CA VAL A 202 -7.08 -5.99 -16.02
C VAL A 202 -6.84 -5.62 -17.48
N TYR A 203 -7.34 -4.49 -17.95
CA TYR A 203 -7.11 -4.07 -19.33
C TYR A 203 -5.65 -3.67 -19.58
N GLN A 204 -5.01 -3.08 -18.58
CA GLN A 204 -3.68 -2.46 -18.67
C GLN A 204 -2.51 -3.37 -18.25
N HIS A 205 -2.76 -4.58 -17.73
CA HIS A 205 -1.70 -5.38 -17.10
C HIS A 205 -0.57 -5.85 -18.04
N HIS A 206 -0.76 -5.71 -19.35
CA HIS A 206 0.27 -5.95 -20.38
C HIS A 206 0.80 -4.68 -21.04
N GLU A 207 0.41 -3.50 -20.56
CA GLU A 207 1.02 -2.23 -20.95
C GLU A 207 2.46 -2.14 -20.40
N ARG A 208 3.27 -1.30 -21.05
CA ARG A 208 4.69 -1.08 -20.74
C ARG A 208 4.93 0.42 -20.66
N LEU A 209 5.84 0.86 -19.79
CA LEU A 209 6.03 2.29 -19.54
C LEU A 209 6.42 3.08 -20.80
N ASP A 210 7.12 2.44 -21.73
CA ASP A 210 7.58 3.01 -23.00
C ASP A 210 6.52 2.98 -24.13
N GLY A 211 5.31 2.49 -23.86
CA GLY A 211 4.24 2.37 -24.87
C GLY A 211 4.36 1.14 -25.78
N SER A 212 5.38 0.28 -25.60
CA SER A 212 5.54 -0.95 -26.39
C SER A 212 4.56 -2.07 -26.01
N GLY A 213 3.76 -1.85 -24.96
CA GLY A 213 2.78 -2.78 -24.45
C GLY A 213 1.52 -2.89 -25.30
N TYR A 214 0.55 -3.64 -24.77
CA TYR A 214 -0.74 -3.87 -25.41
C TYR A 214 -1.82 -3.96 -24.32
N PRO A 215 -3.10 -3.71 -24.66
CA PRO A 215 -3.67 -3.53 -26.00
C PRO A 215 -3.68 -2.09 -26.55
N ARG A 216 -3.45 -1.06 -25.74
CA ARG A 216 -3.56 0.34 -26.17
C ARG A 216 -2.22 1.04 -26.41
N GLY A 217 -1.12 0.48 -25.92
CA GLY A 217 0.20 1.09 -26.07
C GLY A 217 0.33 2.35 -25.20
N LEU A 218 -0.15 2.26 -23.96
CA LEU A 218 -0.18 3.38 -23.02
C LEU A 218 1.22 3.72 -22.50
N HIS A 219 1.43 4.99 -22.17
CA HIS A 219 2.64 5.45 -21.49
C HIS A 219 2.46 5.54 -19.97
N VAL A 220 3.56 5.66 -19.23
CA VAL A 220 3.60 5.62 -17.75
C VAL A 220 2.56 6.51 -17.06
N GLU A 221 2.23 7.68 -17.63
CA GLU A 221 1.26 8.62 -17.09
C GLU A 221 -0.19 8.12 -17.16
N GLU A 222 -0.47 7.18 -18.08
CA GLU A 222 -1.80 6.63 -18.35
C GLU A 222 -2.02 5.28 -17.67
N ILE A 223 -0.94 4.59 -17.28
CA ILE A 223 -0.99 3.26 -16.67
C ILE A 223 -1.21 3.39 -15.15
N LEU A 224 -2.31 2.79 -14.69
CA LEU A 224 -2.66 2.68 -13.28
C LEU A 224 -1.52 2.01 -12.50
N LEU A 225 -1.30 2.48 -11.27
CA LEU A 225 -0.28 1.91 -10.38
C LEU A 225 -0.53 0.41 -10.16
N GLU A 226 -1.78 0.02 -10.01
CA GLU A 226 -2.20 -1.36 -9.83
C GLU A 226 -1.80 -2.23 -11.03
N ALA A 227 -1.94 -1.71 -12.25
CA ALA A 227 -1.56 -2.41 -13.47
C ALA A 227 -0.04 -2.51 -13.61
N ARG A 228 0.70 -1.45 -13.25
CA ARG A 228 2.17 -1.47 -13.22
C ARG A 228 2.72 -2.52 -12.25
N ILE A 229 2.11 -2.66 -11.08
CA ILE A 229 2.48 -3.69 -10.10
C ILE A 229 2.14 -5.08 -10.62
N LEU A 230 0.93 -5.25 -11.18
CA LEU A 230 0.46 -6.51 -11.72
C LEU A 230 1.31 -6.99 -12.90
N ALA A 231 1.76 -6.08 -13.77
CA ALA A 231 2.65 -6.37 -14.89
C ALA A 231 3.98 -7.00 -14.46
N VAL A 232 4.58 -6.50 -13.37
CA VAL A 232 5.82 -7.09 -12.81
C VAL A 232 5.52 -8.45 -12.17
N ALA A 233 4.45 -8.54 -11.39
CA ALA A 233 4.06 -9.78 -10.71
C ALA A 233 3.77 -10.92 -11.70
N ASP A 234 2.98 -10.65 -12.76
CA ASP A 234 2.66 -11.62 -13.81
C ASP A 234 3.91 -12.08 -14.56
N VAL A 235 4.85 -11.18 -14.89
CA VAL A 235 6.08 -11.58 -15.60
C VAL A 235 6.94 -12.52 -14.76
N VAL A 236 7.13 -12.21 -13.47
CA VAL A 236 7.92 -13.05 -12.56
C VAL A 236 7.25 -14.41 -12.36
N GLU A 237 5.93 -14.44 -12.16
CA GLU A 237 5.16 -15.67 -12.07
C GLU A 237 5.20 -16.48 -13.37
N ALA A 238 4.98 -15.84 -14.52
CA ALA A 238 4.96 -16.46 -15.84
C ALA A 238 6.31 -17.09 -16.23
N MET A 239 7.42 -16.47 -15.82
CA MET A 239 8.77 -16.98 -16.08
C MET A 239 9.22 -18.03 -15.07
N GLY A 240 8.79 -17.91 -13.81
CA GLY A 240 9.13 -18.85 -12.73
C GLY A 240 8.24 -20.10 -12.68
N SER A 241 7.06 -20.06 -13.28
CA SER A 241 6.13 -21.20 -13.39
C SER A 241 6.37 -22.03 -14.65
N HIS A 242 6.07 -23.32 -14.57
CA HIS A 242 6.13 -24.20 -15.74
C HIS A 242 4.86 -23.99 -16.57
N ARG A 243 4.98 -23.51 -17.81
CA ARG A 243 3.85 -23.37 -18.73
C ARG A 243 3.86 -24.50 -19.77
N PRO A 244 2.69 -24.89 -20.33
CA PRO A 244 2.60 -25.93 -21.37
C PRO A 244 3.50 -25.64 -22.60
N TYR A 245 3.75 -24.36 -22.90
CA TYR A 245 4.53 -23.93 -24.06
C TYR A 245 5.93 -23.36 -23.72
N ARG A 246 6.27 -23.17 -22.43
CA ARG A 246 7.54 -22.59 -21.98
C ARG A 246 8.03 -23.27 -20.70
N PRO A 247 9.21 -23.94 -20.71
CA PRO A 247 9.79 -24.51 -19.49
C PRO A 247 10.10 -23.39 -18.50
N ALA A 248 9.86 -23.64 -17.21
CA ALA A 248 10.17 -22.70 -16.14
C ALA A 248 11.64 -22.31 -16.19
N HIS A 249 11.93 -21.01 -16.11
CA HIS A 249 13.28 -20.56 -15.85
C HIS A 249 13.56 -20.58 -14.34
N PRO A 250 14.83 -20.71 -13.91
CA PRO A 250 15.17 -20.49 -12.51
C PRO A 250 14.66 -19.11 -12.08
N LEU A 251 14.05 -19.02 -10.90
CA LEU A 251 13.49 -17.77 -10.35
C LEU A 251 14.47 -16.60 -10.47
N LYS A 252 15.76 -16.85 -10.26
CA LYS A 252 16.84 -15.88 -10.44
C LYS A 252 16.80 -15.19 -11.82
N ARG A 253 16.57 -15.94 -12.89
CA ARG A 253 16.50 -15.39 -14.26
C ARG A 253 15.27 -14.50 -14.46
N ALA A 254 14.15 -14.85 -13.82
CA ALA A 254 12.95 -14.00 -13.87
C ALA A 254 13.20 -12.65 -13.18
N LEU A 255 13.89 -12.66 -12.03
CA LEU A 255 14.29 -11.45 -11.31
C LEU A 255 15.33 -10.62 -12.08
N GLU A 256 16.31 -11.27 -12.72
CA GLU A 256 17.30 -10.61 -13.58
C GLU A 256 16.65 -9.91 -14.78
N GLU A 257 15.63 -10.51 -15.40
CA GLU A 257 14.90 -9.94 -16.53
C GLU A 257 14.15 -8.65 -16.13
N VAL A 258 13.36 -8.69 -15.05
CA VAL A 258 12.61 -7.50 -14.62
C VAL A 258 13.54 -6.40 -14.13
N LEU A 259 14.68 -6.74 -13.52
CA LEU A 259 15.70 -5.79 -13.14
C LEU A 259 16.38 -5.14 -14.36
N ALA A 260 16.69 -5.92 -15.40
CA ALA A 260 17.29 -5.40 -16.63
C ALA A 260 16.39 -4.40 -17.37
N GLN A 261 15.07 -4.49 -17.18
CA GLN A 261 14.06 -3.64 -17.82
C GLN A 261 13.41 -2.64 -16.85
N ARG A 262 14.03 -2.42 -15.69
CA ARG A 262 13.57 -1.48 -14.66
C ARG A 262 13.65 -0.04 -15.17
N GLY A 263 12.52 0.66 -15.18
CA GLY A 263 12.40 2.04 -15.65
C GLY A 263 12.24 2.20 -17.16
N SER A 264 12.45 1.14 -17.96
CA SER A 264 12.12 1.12 -19.39
C SER A 264 10.75 0.51 -19.63
N LEU A 265 10.57 -0.76 -19.26
CA LEU A 265 9.32 -1.51 -19.46
C LEU A 265 8.50 -1.59 -18.18
N TYR A 266 9.17 -1.64 -17.03
CA TYR A 266 8.56 -1.89 -15.72
C TYR A 266 8.77 -0.73 -14.76
N ASP A 267 7.78 -0.51 -13.90
CA ASP A 267 7.84 0.52 -12.86
C ASP A 267 9.00 0.27 -11.88
N PRO A 268 9.90 1.25 -11.69
CA PRO A 268 11.04 1.10 -10.78
C PRO A 268 10.65 0.70 -9.36
N ALA A 269 9.59 1.30 -8.82
CA ALA A 269 9.14 1.02 -7.46
C ALA A 269 8.51 -0.38 -7.37
N ALA A 270 7.79 -0.83 -8.41
CA ALA A 270 7.26 -2.19 -8.45
C ALA A 270 8.36 -3.25 -8.55
N VAL A 271 9.39 -3.01 -9.37
CA VAL A 271 10.55 -3.91 -9.48
C VAL A 271 11.32 -3.96 -8.17
N ASP A 272 11.62 -2.82 -7.55
CA ASP A 272 12.35 -2.76 -6.28
C ASP A 272 11.58 -3.47 -5.16
N ALA A 273 10.25 -3.28 -5.11
CA ALA A 273 9.40 -3.97 -4.15
C ALA A 273 9.38 -5.49 -4.39
N CYS A 274 9.35 -5.93 -5.65
CA CYS A 274 9.42 -7.34 -6.01
C CYS A 274 10.75 -7.97 -5.55
N LEU A 275 11.88 -7.32 -5.82
CA LEU A 275 13.21 -7.81 -5.41
C LEU A 275 13.32 -7.90 -3.88
N ALA A 276 12.93 -6.83 -3.19
CA ALA A 276 12.94 -6.79 -1.73
C ALA A 276 12.04 -7.87 -1.09
N LEU A 277 10.94 -8.26 -1.76
CA LEU A 277 10.07 -9.34 -1.30
C LEU A 277 10.79 -10.71 -1.34
N PHE A 278 11.52 -11.00 -2.41
CA PHE A 278 12.28 -12.25 -2.53
C PHE A 278 13.51 -12.27 -1.61
N ASP A 279 14.16 -11.12 -1.38
CA ASP A 279 15.25 -10.99 -0.41
C ASP A 279 14.79 -11.28 1.03
N ARG A 280 13.51 -11.02 1.33
CA ARG A 280 12.87 -11.34 2.62
C ARG A 280 12.42 -12.82 2.73
N GLY A 281 12.77 -13.66 1.76
CA GLY A 281 12.50 -15.10 1.79
C GLY A 281 11.14 -15.52 1.25
N PHE A 282 10.48 -14.68 0.45
CA PHE A 282 9.26 -15.09 -0.23
C PHE A 282 9.51 -16.26 -1.21
N ALA A 283 8.60 -17.23 -1.20
CA ALA A 283 8.59 -18.35 -2.13
C ALA A 283 7.18 -18.59 -2.65
N PHE A 284 7.06 -18.96 -3.93
CA PHE A 284 5.77 -19.30 -4.51
C PHE A 284 5.16 -20.54 -3.82
N PRO A 285 3.84 -20.54 -3.53
CA PRO A 285 3.16 -21.71 -3.00
C PRO A 285 3.31 -22.88 -3.98
N GLY A 286 3.89 -24.00 -3.53
CA GLY A 286 4.11 -25.20 -4.36
C GLY A 286 5.53 -25.42 -4.87
N ASN A 287 6.42 -24.42 -4.79
CA ASN A 287 7.87 -24.57 -5.03
C ASN A 287 8.67 -24.84 -3.75
N GLY A 288 7.99 -25.24 -2.67
CA GLY A 288 8.60 -25.79 -1.47
C GLY A 288 9.25 -27.15 -1.77
N GLY A 289 10.40 -27.10 -2.45
CA GLY A 289 11.38 -28.16 -2.38
C GLY A 289 11.65 -28.41 -0.89
N HIS A 290 11.54 -29.68 -0.50
CA HIS A 290 11.81 -30.14 0.85
C HIS A 290 13.24 -29.69 1.24
N SER A 291 13.35 -28.62 2.02
CA SER A 291 14.57 -28.33 2.78
C SER A 291 14.54 -29.21 4.02
N ARG A 292 15.18 -30.38 3.90
CA ARG A 292 15.86 -31.03 5.03
C ARG A 292 17.27 -30.49 5.13
#